data_AF-A0A955Z3T4-F1
#
_entry.id   AF-A0A955Z3T4-F1
#
_cell.length_a   1.000
_cell.length_b   1.000
_cell.length_c   1.000
_cell.angle_alpha   90.00
_cell.angle_beta   90.00
_cell.angle_gamma   90.00
#
_symmetry.space_group_name_H-M   'P 1'
#
loop_
_entity.id
_entity.type
_entity.pdbx_description
1 polymer ?
#
loop_
_entity_poly.entity_id
_entity_poly.type
_entity_poly.pdbx_seq_one_letter_code
_entity_poly.pdbx_strand_id
1 'polypeptide(L)'
;MRARTLLLSLLSVILLVVLAPGCDRYVGPPFPAIEGLREGMLTDTNAPLVVTFTKPIVPETLALRVVKLDTDVEGNLADERGPASEELSPFFALDGLNPSGGTADLSPDGMVLTITPSARFPVGPKLALLVEPGLRSVGGEETRSRKRIPFAYAFVCSGTRGTTVLPESGLYFALLEVEQPVGTQIQLFGRINVDPKTGRLRGQFTNADRITTPGRCPTPCASSEACRLLPTPECVVPSLRAGNTEEFSDFLPNVTPPVGYSFTVEGCAEDQAENVTSLATAPANLVVQQPAVTVAGLVITTQLTRGPDGVIRGNGAGTGDQVVLGTSQLGRAGGTIAMRSLTPAEAPPDIPGPP
;
A
#
# COMPACT_ATOMS: atom_id res chain seq x y z
N MET A 1 81.50 42.68 -41.25
CA MET A 1 81.05 43.57 -40.14
C MET A 1 79.57 43.32 -39.88
N ARG A 2 79.20 43.30 -38.60
CA ARG A 2 77.90 42.97 -37.99
C ARG A 2 76.72 43.75 -38.57
N ALA A 3 75.53 43.14 -38.66
CA ALA A 3 74.48 43.21 -37.62
C ALA A 3 73.07 42.81 -38.13
N ARG A 4 72.36 41.98 -37.34
CA ARG A 4 70.90 42.03 -36.99
C ARG A 4 69.89 41.80 -38.16
N THR A 5 68.78 41.07 -38.08
CA THR A 5 67.82 40.74 -37.00
C THR A 5 66.72 39.81 -37.56
N LEU A 6 66.06 39.03 -36.67
CA LEU A 6 64.66 38.56 -36.70
C LEU A 6 64.13 37.60 -37.80
N LEU A 7 63.71 36.40 -37.37
CA LEU A 7 62.41 35.70 -37.61
C LEU A 7 62.66 34.20 -37.30
N LEU A 8 62.72 33.76 -36.05
CA LEU A 8 61.61 33.43 -35.15
C LEU A 8 60.32 32.87 -35.79
N SER A 9 59.97 31.68 -35.30
CA SER A 9 58.64 31.05 -35.23
C SER A 9 58.20 30.17 -36.40
N LEU A 10 58.18 28.86 -36.11
CA LEU A 10 57.21 27.81 -36.51
C LEU A 10 57.98 26.51 -36.78
N LEU A 11 58.12 25.64 -35.77
CA LEU A 11 58.00 24.18 -35.89
C LEU A 11 58.35 23.52 -34.55
N SER A 12 57.54 23.73 -33.52
CA SER A 12 57.57 22.92 -32.29
C SER A 12 56.21 23.01 -31.61
N VAL A 13 55.14 22.70 -32.36
CA VAL A 13 53.83 22.44 -31.74
C VAL A 13 53.84 20.98 -31.30
N ILE A 14 54.13 20.85 -30.02
CA ILE A 14 53.97 19.67 -29.19
C ILE A 14 52.57 19.10 -29.41
N LEU A 15 52.48 17.91 -30.02
CA LEU A 15 51.27 17.10 -30.08
C LEU A 15 51.04 16.49 -28.69
N LEU A 16 50.57 17.31 -27.75
CA LEU A 16 50.03 16.86 -26.47
C LEU A 16 48.65 16.29 -26.77
N VAL A 17 48.59 14.99 -27.06
CA VAL A 17 47.33 14.24 -27.10
C VAL A 17 46.74 14.30 -25.70
N VAL A 18 45.75 15.16 -25.54
CA VAL A 18 44.91 15.24 -24.34
C VAL A 18 44.14 13.93 -24.25
N LEU A 19 44.66 12.98 -23.47
CA LEU A 19 43.89 11.89 -22.89
C LEU A 19 42.92 12.54 -21.88
N ALA A 20 41.81 13.07 -22.38
CA ALA A 20 40.68 13.37 -21.53
C ALA A 20 40.22 12.03 -20.94
N PRO A 21 40.20 11.85 -19.61
CA PRO A 21 39.46 10.74 -19.03
C PRO A 21 38.01 10.97 -19.43
N GLY A 22 37.53 10.19 -20.40
CA GLY A 22 36.11 10.14 -20.70
C GLY A 22 35.42 9.81 -19.38
N CYS A 23 34.62 10.74 -18.86
CA CYS A 23 33.73 10.43 -17.77
C CYS A 23 32.81 9.33 -18.27
N ASP A 24 33.05 8.09 -17.88
CA ASP A 24 32.13 6.99 -18.13
C ASP A 24 30.79 7.41 -17.54
N ARG A 25 29.85 7.77 -18.42
CA ARG A 25 28.51 8.16 -18.02
C ARG A 25 27.90 6.91 -17.42
N TYR A 26 27.67 6.92 -16.10
CA TYR A 26 27.08 5.77 -15.43
C TYR A 26 25.78 5.39 -16.13
N VAL A 27 25.74 4.16 -16.64
CA VAL A 27 24.58 3.59 -17.30
C VAL A 27 23.94 2.60 -16.33
N GLY A 28 22.77 2.93 -15.81
CA GLY A 28 22.07 2.10 -14.82
C GLY A 28 21.39 0.87 -15.43
N PRO A 29 21.04 -0.14 -14.60
CA PRO A 29 20.30 -1.32 -15.02
C PRO A 29 18.87 -0.99 -15.49
N PRO A 30 18.17 -1.91 -16.18
CA PRO A 30 16.78 -1.71 -16.55
C PRO A 30 15.90 -1.49 -15.32
N PHE A 31 15.00 -0.51 -15.39
CA PHE A 31 14.06 -0.20 -14.32
C PHE A 31 12.62 -0.50 -14.78
N PRO A 32 11.87 -1.34 -14.06
CA PRO A 32 10.47 -1.61 -14.35
C PRO A 32 9.56 -0.50 -13.84
N ALA A 33 8.45 -0.27 -14.54
CA ALA A 33 7.33 0.58 -14.12
C ALA A 33 6.02 -0.03 -14.62
N ILE A 34 4.93 0.18 -13.91
CA ILE A 34 3.60 -0.28 -14.33
C ILE A 34 2.92 0.85 -15.12
N GLU A 35 2.47 0.56 -16.33
CA GLU A 35 1.74 1.53 -17.15
C GLU A 35 0.36 1.83 -16.54
N GLY A 36 -0.06 3.09 -16.59
CA GLY A 36 -1.34 3.53 -16.04
C GLY A 36 -1.36 3.64 -14.51
N LEU A 37 -0.29 3.22 -13.81
CA LEU A 37 -0.19 3.34 -12.36
C LEU A 37 -0.10 4.82 -11.96
N ARG A 38 -1.11 5.29 -11.21
CA ARG A 38 -1.15 6.65 -10.65
C ARG A 38 -1.33 6.56 -9.15
N GLU A 39 -0.38 7.11 -8.39
CA GLU A 39 -0.43 7.09 -6.92
C GLU A 39 -0.60 5.67 -6.34
N GLY A 40 0.00 4.67 -7.01
CA GLY A 40 -0.11 3.26 -6.62
C GLY A 40 -1.43 2.58 -7.02
N MET A 41 -2.28 3.22 -7.82
CA MET A 41 -3.59 2.68 -8.22
C MET A 41 -3.71 2.46 -9.73
N LEU A 42 -4.33 1.34 -10.11
CA LEU A 42 -4.80 1.03 -11.46
C LEU A 42 -6.33 1.09 -11.48
N THR A 43 -6.94 1.63 -12.53
CA THR A 43 -8.39 1.87 -12.56
C THR A 43 -9.20 0.77 -13.24
N ASP A 44 -8.58 -0.04 -14.10
CA ASP A 44 -9.27 -1.10 -14.83
C ASP A 44 -8.80 -2.47 -14.36
N THR A 45 -9.67 -3.14 -13.61
CA THR A 45 -9.45 -4.49 -13.06
C THR A 45 -9.51 -5.60 -14.12
N ASN A 46 -9.99 -5.29 -15.32
CA ASN A 46 -10.12 -6.24 -16.42
C ASN A 46 -9.01 -6.09 -17.46
N ALA A 47 -8.28 -4.97 -17.44
CA ALA A 47 -7.16 -4.76 -18.32
C ALA A 47 -5.99 -5.69 -17.95
N PRO A 48 -5.20 -6.12 -18.94
CA PRO A 48 -3.89 -6.71 -18.67
C PRO A 48 -3.01 -5.77 -17.85
N LEU A 49 -2.14 -6.34 -17.00
CA LEU A 49 -1.12 -5.58 -16.31
C LEU A 49 0.05 -5.33 -17.26
N VAL A 50 0.33 -4.07 -17.58
CA VAL A 50 1.41 -3.71 -18.51
C VAL A 50 2.60 -3.18 -17.74
N VAL A 51 3.77 -3.77 -17.96
CA VAL A 51 5.05 -3.42 -17.33
C VAL A 51 5.99 -2.88 -18.39
N THR A 52 6.43 -1.64 -18.22
CA THR A 52 7.41 -0.99 -19.09
C THR A 52 8.79 -1.03 -18.46
N PHE A 53 9.82 -1.20 -19.27
CA PHE A 53 11.22 -1.12 -18.86
C PHE A 53 11.87 0.11 -19.47
N THR A 54 12.78 0.75 -18.73
CA THR A 54 13.52 1.92 -19.24
C THR A 54 14.44 1.61 -20.43
N LYS A 55 14.73 0.34 -20.69
CA LYS A 55 15.64 -0.17 -21.73
C LYS A 55 15.25 -1.59 -22.15
N PRO A 56 15.66 -2.03 -23.36
CA PRO A 56 15.49 -3.41 -23.80
C PRO A 56 16.14 -4.41 -22.84
N ILE A 57 15.38 -5.43 -22.42
CA ILE A 57 15.84 -6.50 -21.54
C ILE A 57 16.26 -7.77 -22.31
N VAL A 58 17.05 -8.62 -21.66
CA VAL A 58 17.28 -10.01 -22.09
C VAL A 58 16.17 -10.88 -21.48
N PRO A 59 15.21 -11.41 -22.26
CA PRO A 59 13.99 -12.02 -21.73
C PRO A 59 14.24 -13.20 -20.79
N GLU A 60 15.26 -14.01 -21.06
CA GLU A 60 15.61 -15.19 -20.27
C GLU A 60 16.10 -14.86 -18.85
N THR A 61 16.45 -13.60 -18.61
CA THR A 61 16.92 -13.10 -17.30
C THR A 61 15.82 -12.49 -16.45
N LEU A 62 14.60 -12.39 -16.98
CA LEU A 62 13.47 -11.82 -16.27
C LEU A 62 12.85 -12.84 -15.31
N ALA A 63 12.97 -12.59 -14.01
CA ALA A 63 12.18 -13.26 -12.99
C ALA A 63 11.26 -12.22 -12.32
N LEU A 64 9.94 -12.45 -12.42
CA LEU A 64 8.91 -11.49 -12.03
C LEU A 64 7.74 -12.19 -11.33
N ARG A 65 7.21 -11.57 -10.28
CA ARG A 65 6.05 -12.10 -9.53
C ARG A 65 5.06 -10.99 -9.19
N VAL A 66 3.77 -11.31 -9.23
CA VAL A 66 2.71 -10.48 -8.65
C VAL A 66 2.20 -11.17 -7.40
N VAL A 67 2.38 -10.54 -6.24
CA VAL A 67 2.03 -11.11 -4.93
C VAL A 67 1.17 -10.14 -4.14
N LYS A 68 0.53 -10.65 -3.09
CA LYS A 68 -0.04 -9.78 -2.05
C LYS A 68 1.09 -9.03 -1.35
N LEU A 69 0.96 -7.72 -1.16
CA LEU A 69 1.87 -6.93 -0.34
C LEU A 69 1.47 -7.08 1.13
N ASP A 70 2.05 -8.08 1.77
CA ASP A 70 1.85 -8.42 3.19
C ASP A 70 3.21 -8.37 3.89
N THR A 71 3.46 -7.29 4.63
CA THR A 71 4.75 -7.04 5.27
C THR A 71 4.67 -7.13 6.79
N ASP A 72 5.74 -7.57 7.42
CA ASP A 72 5.90 -7.42 8.87
C ASP A 72 6.13 -5.94 9.27
N VAL A 73 6.36 -5.69 10.56
CA VAL A 73 6.56 -4.34 11.09
C VAL A 73 7.87 -3.70 10.60
N GLU A 74 8.83 -4.51 10.17
CA GLU A 74 10.09 -4.10 9.55
C GLU A 74 9.97 -3.87 8.04
N GLY A 75 8.83 -4.22 7.43
CA GLY A 75 8.55 -4.03 6.01
C GLY A 75 8.98 -5.18 5.10
N ASN A 76 9.34 -6.34 5.68
CA ASN A 76 9.75 -7.55 4.97
C ASN A 76 8.54 -8.36 4.50
N LEU A 77 8.61 -8.85 3.26
CA LEU A 77 7.66 -9.85 2.75
C LEU A 77 7.84 -11.20 3.45
N ALA A 78 6.87 -12.10 3.31
CA ALA A 78 6.89 -13.40 3.98
C ALA A 78 8.17 -14.22 3.72
N ASP A 79 8.76 -14.11 2.52
CA ASP A 79 10.01 -14.78 2.15
C ASP A 79 11.28 -14.10 2.68
N GLU A 80 11.15 -12.92 3.27
CA GLU A 80 12.24 -12.08 3.76
C GLU A 80 12.35 -12.11 5.31
N ARG A 81 11.43 -12.76 6.02
CA ARG A 81 11.32 -12.76 7.51
C ARG A 81 12.35 -13.65 8.23
N GLY A 82 13.51 -13.89 7.62
CA GLY A 82 14.61 -14.66 8.22
C GLY A 82 14.39 -16.18 8.23
N PRO A 83 14.85 -16.92 9.27
CA PRO A 83 14.84 -18.39 9.28
C PRO A 83 13.45 -19.04 9.34
N ALA A 84 12.40 -18.25 9.55
CA ALA A 84 11.00 -18.65 9.48
C ALA A 84 10.32 -18.12 8.19
N SER A 85 11.09 -17.83 7.14
CA SER A 85 10.55 -17.34 5.89
C SER A 85 9.62 -18.37 5.24
N GLU A 86 8.46 -17.88 4.79
CA GLU A 86 7.48 -18.66 4.05
C GLU A 86 7.58 -18.35 2.57
N GLU A 87 7.26 -19.32 1.72
CA GLU A 87 7.22 -19.08 0.28
C GLU A 87 6.10 -18.09 -0.07
N LEU A 88 6.41 -17.13 -0.95
CA LEU A 88 5.39 -16.27 -1.53
C LEU A 88 4.41 -17.10 -2.36
N SER A 89 3.13 -16.80 -2.23
CA SER A 89 2.07 -17.34 -3.07
C SER A 89 1.71 -16.31 -4.17
N PRO A 90 2.32 -16.38 -5.36
CA PRO A 90 2.05 -15.42 -6.42
C PRO A 90 0.69 -15.64 -7.08
N PHE A 91 0.01 -14.54 -7.40
CA PHE A 91 -1.13 -14.54 -8.33
C PHE A 91 -0.68 -14.75 -9.78
N PHE A 92 0.53 -14.30 -10.10
CA PHE A 92 1.20 -14.49 -11.38
C PHE A 92 2.71 -14.58 -11.16
N ALA A 93 3.40 -15.48 -11.86
CA ALA A 93 4.85 -15.54 -11.87
C ALA A 93 5.38 -15.81 -13.28
N LEU A 94 6.54 -15.25 -13.57
CA LEU A 94 7.28 -15.43 -14.82
C LEU A 94 8.74 -15.67 -14.47
N ASP A 95 9.26 -16.85 -14.86
CA ASP A 95 10.68 -17.19 -14.73
C ASP A 95 11.27 -17.41 -16.13
N GLY A 96 12.01 -16.41 -16.60
CA GLY A 96 12.42 -16.26 -17.99
C GLY A 96 11.20 -16.08 -18.90
N LEU A 97 10.93 -17.07 -19.75
CA LEU A 97 9.81 -17.07 -20.68
C LEU A 97 8.67 -18.04 -20.26
N ASN A 98 8.69 -18.52 -19.02
CA ASN A 98 7.72 -19.50 -18.53
C ASN A 98 6.72 -18.84 -17.57
N PRO A 99 5.54 -18.40 -18.04
CA PRO A 99 4.52 -17.82 -17.18
C PRO A 99 3.72 -18.89 -16.42
N SER A 100 3.24 -18.52 -15.23
CA SER A 100 2.26 -19.24 -14.43
C SER A 100 1.24 -18.26 -13.85
N GLY A 101 0.00 -18.72 -13.63
CA GLY A 101 -1.11 -17.83 -13.21
C GLY A 101 -1.63 -16.90 -14.32
N GLY A 102 -1.27 -17.13 -15.58
CA GLY A 102 -1.67 -16.33 -16.73
C GLY A 102 -0.79 -16.51 -17.95
N THR A 103 -0.84 -15.56 -18.88
CA THR A 103 0.04 -15.44 -20.04
C THR A 103 0.84 -14.14 -19.98
N ALA A 104 2.01 -14.13 -20.62
CA ALA A 104 2.84 -12.95 -20.75
C ALA A 104 3.27 -12.77 -22.22
N ASP A 105 3.22 -11.55 -22.72
CA ASP A 105 3.70 -11.19 -24.06
C ASP A 105 4.72 -10.05 -23.92
N LEU A 106 5.96 -10.30 -24.35
CA LEU A 106 7.02 -9.29 -24.36
C LEU A 106 7.11 -8.70 -25.76
N SER A 107 7.04 -7.38 -25.85
CA SER A 107 7.16 -6.65 -27.10
C SER A 107 8.49 -6.96 -27.82
N PRO A 108 8.54 -6.89 -29.16
CA PRO A 108 9.76 -7.22 -29.91
C PRO A 108 10.99 -6.36 -29.57
N ASP A 109 10.78 -5.15 -29.04
CA ASP A 109 11.85 -4.27 -28.57
C ASP A 109 12.33 -4.58 -27.14
N GLY A 110 11.71 -5.56 -26.47
CA GLY A 110 12.06 -5.97 -25.12
C GLY A 110 11.79 -4.90 -24.06
N MET A 111 10.92 -3.92 -24.34
CA MET A 111 10.64 -2.81 -23.44
C MET A 111 9.27 -2.85 -22.77
N VAL A 112 8.33 -3.66 -23.26
CA VAL A 112 6.96 -3.73 -22.74
C VAL A 112 6.55 -5.18 -22.55
N LEU A 113 6.22 -5.55 -21.31
CA LEU A 113 5.66 -6.85 -20.96
C LEU A 113 4.17 -6.69 -20.63
N THR A 114 3.32 -7.39 -21.35
CA THR A 114 1.88 -7.45 -21.12
C THR A 114 1.52 -8.74 -20.40
N ILE A 115 1.02 -8.65 -19.17
CA ILE A 115 0.61 -9.77 -18.34
C ILE A 115 -0.91 -9.89 -18.35
N THR A 116 -1.43 -11.02 -18.83
CA THR A 116 -2.87 -11.32 -18.78
C THR A 116 -3.09 -12.45 -17.79
N PRO A 117 -3.60 -12.17 -16.57
CA PRO A 117 -3.72 -13.19 -15.53
C PRO A 117 -4.90 -14.13 -15.83
N SER A 118 -4.79 -15.40 -15.44
CA SER A 118 -5.84 -16.41 -15.64
C SER A 118 -7.06 -16.18 -14.77
N ALA A 119 -6.86 -15.54 -13.61
CA ALA A 119 -7.89 -15.01 -12.74
C ALA A 119 -7.64 -13.51 -12.53
N ARG A 120 -8.70 -12.73 -12.32
CA ARG A 120 -8.54 -11.30 -12.02
C ARG A 120 -7.66 -11.12 -10.79
N PHE A 121 -6.76 -10.15 -10.85
CA PHE A 121 -6.03 -9.73 -9.66
C PHE A 121 -7.02 -9.18 -8.62
N PRO A 122 -6.75 -9.41 -7.33
CA PRO A 122 -7.66 -8.93 -6.30
C PRO A 122 -7.71 -7.40 -6.26
N VAL A 123 -8.92 -6.88 -6.09
CA VAL A 123 -9.23 -5.44 -6.04
C VAL A 123 -9.34 -5.00 -4.59
N GLY A 124 -8.65 -3.93 -4.21
CA GLY A 124 -8.54 -3.53 -2.81
C GLY A 124 -7.15 -3.76 -2.22
N PRO A 125 -6.70 -5.01 -1.97
CA PRO A 125 -5.45 -5.26 -1.25
C PRO A 125 -4.28 -4.70 -2.05
N LYS A 126 -3.28 -4.16 -1.34
CA LYS A 126 -2.03 -3.83 -2.01
C LYS A 126 -1.40 -5.11 -2.52
N LEU A 127 -1.03 -5.06 -3.78
CA LEU A 127 -0.23 -6.03 -4.48
C LEU A 127 1.18 -5.46 -4.63
N ALA A 128 2.13 -6.34 -4.88
CA ALA A 128 3.46 -5.94 -5.28
C ALA A 128 3.83 -6.67 -6.57
N LEU A 129 4.31 -5.89 -7.54
CA LEU A 129 5.10 -6.41 -8.64
C LEU A 129 6.54 -6.52 -8.16
N LEU A 130 7.05 -7.74 -8.08
CA LEU A 130 8.42 -8.05 -7.72
C LEU A 130 9.18 -8.36 -9.01
N VAL A 131 10.31 -7.72 -9.19
CA VAL A 131 11.31 -8.10 -10.21
C VAL A 131 12.56 -8.51 -9.46
N GLU A 132 12.95 -9.77 -9.60
CA GLU A 132 14.06 -10.35 -8.86
C GLU A 132 15.42 -9.80 -9.34
N PRO A 133 16.48 -9.92 -8.53
CA PRO A 133 17.85 -9.64 -8.97
C PRO A 133 18.21 -10.51 -10.18
N GLY A 134 19.11 -9.99 -11.03
CA GLY A 134 19.62 -10.71 -12.20
C GLY A 134 18.98 -10.30 -13.53
N LEU A 135 18.02 -9.37 -13.54
CA LEU A 135 17.47 -8.81 -14.78
C LEU A 135 18.55 -8.03 -15.54
N ARG A 136 18.84 -8.46 -16.77
CA ARG A 136 19.86 -7.85 -17.64
C ARG A 136 19.23 -7.02 -18.76
N SER A 137 19.83 -5.89 -19.08
CA SER A 137 19.59 -5.19 -20.34
C SER A 137 20.43 -5.78 -21.47
N VAL A 138 20.02 -5.54 -22.71
CA VAL A 138 20.81 -5.89 -23.92
C VAL A 138 22.19 -5.20 -23.91
N GLY A 139 22.32 -4.06 -23.23
CA GLY A 139 23.59 -3.35 -23.00
C GLY A 139 24.53 -3.99 -21.96
N GLY A 140 24.08 -5.04 -21.26
CA GLY A 140 24.88 -5.81 -20.30
C GLY A 140 24.76 -5.37 -18.84
N GLU A 141 24.02 -4.30 -18.53
CA GLU A 141 23.76 -3.85 -17.17
C GLU A 141 22.75 -4.77 -16.45
N GLU A 142 22.93 -4.97 -15.15
CA GLU A 142 22.18 -5.98 -14.38
C GLU A 142 21.62 -5.43 -13.06
N THR A 143 20.39 -5.82 -12.71
CA THR A 143 19.79 -5.50 -11.41
C THR A 143 20.44 -6.33 -10.29
N ARG A 144 20.85 -5.67 -9.21
CA ARG A 144 21.49 -6.34 -8.05
C ARG A 144 20.56 -6.59 -6.87
N SER A 145 19.40 -5.95 -6.86
CA SER A 145 18.43 -6.04 -5.80
C SER A 145 17.03 -6.18 -6.36
N ARG A 146 16.17 -6.88 -5.61
CA ARG A 146 14.76 -7.02 -5.91
C ARG A 146 14.13 -5.63 -6.03
N LYS A 147 13.39 -5.40 -7.10
CA LYS A 147 12.53 -4.22 -7.25
C LYS A 147 11.12 -4.59 -6.80
N ARG A 148 10.55 -3.77 -5.93
CA ARG A 148 9.19 -3.90 -5.43
C ARG A 148 8.39 -2.68 -5.86
N ILE A 149 7.38 -2.87 -6.70
CA ILE A 149 6.45 -1.82 -7.12
C ILE A 149 5.09 -2.11 -6.47
N PRO A 150 4.73 -1.39 -5.40
CA PRO A 150 3.41 -1.54 -4.79
C PRO A 150 2.34 -0.98 -5.74
N PHE A 151 1.24 -1.71 -5.89
CA PHE A 151 0.07 -1.24 -6.63
C PHE A 151 -1.21 -1.85 -6.06
N ALA A 152 -2.37 -1.28 -6.40
CA ALA A 152 -3.67 -1.86 -6.14
C ALA A 152 -4.62 -1.52 -7.29
N TYR A 153 -5.73 -2.23 -7.42
CA TYR A 153 -6.80 -1.84 -8.31
C TYR A 153 -7.86 -1.04 -7.57
N ALA A 154 -8.28 0.08 -8.16
CA ALA A 154 -9.44 0.83 -7.73
C ALA A 154 -10.71 0.02 -8.01
N PHE A 155 -11.53 -0.17 -6.98
CA PHE A 155 -12.86 -0.75 -7.13
C PHE A 155 -13.83 0.38 -7.46
N VAL A 156 -14.48 0.32 -8.62
CA VAL A 156 -15.58 1.24 -8.97
C VAL A 156 -16.91 0.54 -8.68
N CYS A 157 -17.58 1.05 -7.66
CA CYS A 157 -18.85 0.54 -7.18
C CYS A 157 -20.00 0.74 -8.19
N SER A 158 -20.72 -0.33 -8.55
CA SER A 158 -21.95 -0.22 -9.34
C SER A 158 -23.21 -0.07 -8.47
N GLY A 159 -23.17 -0.64 -7.25
CA GLY A 159 -24.31 -0.62 -6.31
C GLY A 159 -25.51 -1.44 -6.78
N THR A 160 -25.28 -2.38 -7.70
CA THR A 160 -26.32 -3.22 -8.31
C THR A 160 -26.22 -4.70 -7.88
N ARG A 161 -25.15 -5.07 -7.19
CA ARG A 161 -24.88 -6.44 -6.73
C ARG A 161 -24.65 -6.43 -5.23
N GLY A 162 -25.21 -7.45 -4.59
CA GLY A 162 -25.16 -7.63 -3.15
C GLY A 162 -23.85 -8.20 -2.64
N THR A 163 -23.87 -8.49 -1.33
CA THR A 163 -22.83 -9.25 -0.66
C THR A 163 -23.42 -10.31 0.25
N THR A 164 -22.81 -11.49 0.21
CA THR A 164 -23.11 -12.63 1.11
C THR A 164 -22.09 -12.76 2.23
N VAL A 165 -20.95 -12.06 2.12
CA VAL A 165 -19.86 -12.10 3.09
C VAL A 165 -20.10 -11.11 4.22
N LEU A 166 -20.52 -9.87 3.91
CA LEU A 166 -20.75 -8.87 4.94
C LEU A 166 -22.13 -9.05 5.59
N PRO A 167 -22.24 -9.01 6.93
CA PRO A 167 -23.53 -8.97 7.61
C PRO A 167 -24.22 -7.63 7.37
N GLU A 168 -25.55 -7.59 7.46
CA GLU A 168 -26.35 -6.36 7.28
C GLU A 168 -25.88 -5.20 8.17
N SER A 169 -25.37 -5.51 9.36
CA SER A 169 -24.69 -4.58 10.26
C SER A 169 -23.48 -5.28 10.88
N GLY A 170 -22.28 -4.78 10.60
CA GLY A 170 -21.04 -5.30 11.16
C GLY A 170 -20.29 -4.25 11.98
N LEU A 171 -19.56 -4.72 13.00
CA LEU A 171 -18.63 -3.92 13.79
C LEU A 171 -17.21 -4.26 13.33
N TYR A 172 -16.34 -3.26 13.24
CA TYR A 172 -15.00 -3.42 12.70
C TYR A 172 -13.99 -2.63 13.53
N PHE A 173 -12.79 -3.17 13.65
CA PHE A 173 -11.59 -2.41 14.00
C PHE A 173 -10.73 -2.28 12.75
N ALA A 174 -10.29 -1.06 12.44
CA ALA A 174 -9.54 -0.75 11.25
C ALA A 174 -8.29 0.07 11.58
N LEU A 175 -7.21 -0.21 10.86
CA LEU A 175 -5.95 0.51 10.91
C LEU A 175 -5.73 1.13 9.53
N LEU A 176 -5.76 2.45 9.45
CA LEU A 176 -5.45 3.18 8.24
C LEU A 176 -4.01 3.73 8.35
N GLU A 177 -3.09 3.15 7.59
CA GLU A 177 -1.72 3.66 7.49
C GLU A 177 -1.68 4.77 6.46
N VAL A 178 -1.46 6.00 6.90
CA VAL A 178 -1.21 7.13 6.02
C VAL A 178 0.29 7.14 5.72
N GLU A 179 0.66 6.83 4.48
CA GLU A 179 2.06 6.81 4.03
C GLU A 179 2.49 8.18 3.51
N GLN A 180 1.56 8.92 2.88
CA GLN A 180 1.76 10.27 2.38
C GLN A 180 0.60 11.18 2.82
N PRO A 181 0.85 12.47 3.10
CA PRO A 181 2.15 13.14 3.15
C PRO A 181 2.86 13.00 4.50
N VAL A 182 2.18 12.51 5.53
CA VAL A 182 2.71 12.35 6.89
C VAL A 182 2.54 10.89 7.30
N GLY A 183 3.65 10.19 7.48
CA GLY A 183 3.69 8.80 7.94
C GLY A 183 3.04 8.66 9.32
N THR A 184 1.81 8.15 9.38
CA THR A 184 1.08 7.91 10.64
C THR A 184 0.10 6.74 10.51
N GLN A 185 -0.36 6.19 11.63
CA GLN A 185 -1.44 5.20 11.66
C GLN A 185 -2.65 5.80 12.36
N ILE A 186 -3.81 5.68 11.73
CA ILE A 186 -5.11 6.08 12.30
C ILE A 186 -5.83 4.80 12.71
N GLN A 187 -6.13 4.65 14.00
CA GLN A 187 -6.90 3.53 14.53
C GLN A 187 -8.37 3.92 14.59
N LEU A 188 -9.24 3.05 14.08
CA LEU A 188 -10.66 3.34 13.94
C LEU A 188 -11.51 2.18 14.43
N PHE A 189 -12.57 2.49 15.18
CA PHE A 189 -13.73 1.61 15.25
C PHE A 189 -14.74 2.02 14.19
N GLY A 190 -15.36 1.03 13.54
CA GLY A 190 -16.34 1.23 12.49
C GLY A 190 -17.61 0.43 12.74
N ARG A 191 -18.76 1.02 12.41
CA ARG A 191 -19.99 0.27 12.15
C ARG A 191 -20.36 0.42 10.68
N ILE A 192 -20.48 -0.68 9.97
CA ILE A 192 -20.87 -0.70 8.55
C ILE A 192 -22.21 -1.38 8.43
N ASN A 193 -23.19 -0.65 7.91
CA ASN A 193 -24.47 -1.20 7.52
C ASN A 193 -24.46 -1.42 6.01
N VAL A 194 -24.87 -2.59 5.55
CA VAL A 194 -24.92 -2.95 4.13
C VAL A 194 -26.28 -3.54 3.78
N ASP A 195 -26.83 -3.14 2.65
CA ASP A 195 -27.95 -3.85 2.04
C ASP A 195 -27.38 -5.10 1.33
N PRO A 196 -27.69 -6.31 1.79
CA PRO A 196 -27.10 -7.53 1.24
C PRO A 196 -27.55 -7.81 -0.19
N LYS A 197 -28.62 -7.16 -0.69
CA LYS A 197 -29.12 -7.34 -2.07
C LYS A 197 -28.48 -6.39 -3.05
N THR A 198 -28.36 -5.12 -2.68
CA THR A 198 -27.84 -4.07 -3.58
C THR A 198 -26.35 -3.80 -3.37
N GLY A 199 -25.81 -4.25 -2.24
CA GLY A 199 -24.43 -3.99 -1.83
C GLY A 199 -24.23 -2.57 -1.31
N ARG A 200 -25.23 -1.69 -1.38
CA ARG A 200 -25.10 -0.31 -0.92
C ARG A 200 -24.82 -0.30 0.58
N LEU A 201 -23.82 0.45 0.99
CA LEU A 201 -23.41 0.53 2.38
C LEU A 201 -23.34 1.96 2.87
N ARG A 202 -23.48 2.07 4.19
CA ARG A 202 -23.19 3.27 4.94
C ARG A 202 -22.39 2.89 6.17
N GLY A 203 -21.22 3.50 6.31
CA GLY A 203 -20.29 3.26 7.40
C GLY A 203 -20.17 4.48 8.29
N GLN A 204 -20.03 4.27 9.59
CA GLN A 204 -19.59 5.27 10.54
C GLN A 204 -18.27 4.82 11.15
N PHE A 205 -17.21 5.59 10.91
CA PHE A 205 -15.91 5.37 11.51
C PHE A 205 -15.66 6.41 12.58
N THR A 206 -14.94 6.02 13.64
CA THR A 206 -14.63 6.83 14.81
C THR A 206 -13.24 6.54 15.30
N ASN A 207 -12.56 7.55 15.80
CA ASN A 207 -11.24 7.43 16.42
C ASN A 207 -11.22 6.33 17.49
N ALA A 208 -10.14 5.55 17.53
CA ALA A 208 -9.91 4.53 18.55
C ALA A 208 -8.70 4.93 19.40
N ASP A 209 -8.93 5.31 20.66
CA ASP A 209 -7.87 5.71 21.58
C ASP A 209 -7.47 4.55 22.48
N ARG A 210 -6.17 4.44 22.75
CA ARG A 210 -5.63 3.39 23.60
C ARG A 210 -6.10 3.59 25.05
N ILE A 211 -6.52 2.50 25.70
CA ILE A 211 -7.04 2.52 27.07
C ILE A 211 -5.93 2.78 28.08
N THR A 212 -6.05 3.86 28.86
CA THR A 212 -5.09 4.29 29.88
C THR A 212 -5.48 3.87 31.31
N THR A 213 -6.53 3.07 31.47
CA THR A 213 -7.01 2.65 32.79
C THR A 213 -5.96 1.83 33.56
N PRO A 214 -5.64 2.19 34.81
CA PRO A 214 -4.70 1.43 35.64
C PRO A 214 -5.14 -0.03 35.83
N GLY A 215 -4.17 -0.95 35.94
CA GLY A 215 -4.42 -2.35 36.30
C GLY A 215 -4.78 -3.29 35.14
N ARG A 216 -4.73 -2.83 33.88
CA ARG A 216 -4.88 -3.71 32.71
C ARG A 216 -3.66 -4.61 32.46
N CYS A 217 -2.47 -4.10 32.77
CA CYS A 217 -1.23 -4.86 32.66
C CYS A 217 -0.92 -5.61 33.97
N PRO A 218 -0.21 -6.76 33.91
CA PRO A 218 0.24 -7.47 35.11
C PRO A 218 1.03 -6.57 36.07
N THR A 219 1.86 -5.69 35.51
CA THR A 219 2.51 -4.60 36.24
C THR A 219 1.80 -3.28 35.90
N PRO A 220 1.42 -2.45 36.88
CA PRO A 220 0.82 -1.15 36.60
C PRO A 220 1.74 -0.26 35.76
N CYS A 221 1.20 0.31 34.68
CA CYS A 221 1.92 1.26 33.84
C CYS A 221 2.00 2.64 34.48
N ALA A 222 2.97 3.45 34.05
CA ALA A 222 3.04 4.85 34.46
C ALA A 222 1.78 5.62 34.01
N SER A 223 1.49 6.76 34.66
CA SER A 223 0.33 7.58 34.30
C SER A 223 0.39 8.17 32.88
N SER A 224 1.57 8.20 32.26
CA SER A 224 1.81 8.60 30.87
C SER A 224 1.77 7.45 29.87
N GLU A 225 1.51 6.22 30.34
CA GLU A 225 1.55 4.99 29.56
C GLU A 225 0.18 4.30 29.55
N ALA A 226 0.00 3.44 28.56
CA ALA A 226 -1.14 2.56 28.42
C ALA A 226 -0.65 1.12 28.34
N CYS A 227 -1.53 0.19 28.73
CA CYS A 227 -1.23 -1.22 28.60
C CYS A 227 -1.55 -1.70 27.18
N ARG A 228 -0.56 -2.27 26.50
CA ARG A 228 -0.75 -3.13 25.32
C ARG A 228 -0.83 -4.57 25.79
N LEU A 229 -1.83 -5.35 25.36
CA LEU A 229 -2.01 -6.74 25.79
C LEU A 229 -1.41 -7.77 24.83
N LEU A 230 -1.41 -7.46 23.53
CA LEU A 230 -0.92 -8.35 22.47
C LEU A 230 0.29 -7.75 21.73
N PRO A 231 1.25 -8.56 21.26
CA PRO A 231 1.33 -10.02 21.42
C PRO A 231 1.69 -10.46 22.86
N THR A 232 2.25 -9.56 23.67
CA THR A 232 2.53 -9.77 25.10
C THR A 232 2.25 -8.48 25.88
N PRO A 233 1.83 -8.57 27.16
CA PRO A 233 1.57 -7.39 27.97
C PRO A 233 2.79 -6.48 28.14
N GLU A 234 2.67 -5.21 27.76
CA GLU A 234 3.73 -4.21 27.87
C GLU A 234 3.15 -2.80 28.07
N CYS A 235 3.84 -1.97 28.86
CA CYS A 235 3.49 -0.56 29.03
C CYS A 235 4.09 0.25 27.87
N VAL A 236 3.22 0.93 27.13
CA VAL A 236 3.58 1.68 25.92
C VAL A 236 3.05 3.10 25.99
N VAL A 237 3.66 4.02 25.24
CA VAL A 237 3.08 5.36 25.07
C VAL A 237 1.72 5.24 24.35
N PRO A 238 0.68 6.00 24.74
CA PRO A 238 -0.66 5.88 24.14
C PRO A 238 -0.69 6.09 22.63
N SER A 239 0.22 6.92 22.10
CA SER A 239 0.38 7.20 20.67
C SER A 239 1.11 6.11 19.89
N LEU A 240 1.53 5.02 20.55
CA LEU A 240 2.17 3.91 19.86
C LEU A 240 1.18 3.25 18.91
N ARG A 241 1.61 3.05 17.66
CA ARG A 241 0.88 2.31 16.62
C ARG A 241 0.44 0.94 17.14
N ALA A 242 -0.73 0.49 16.69
CA ALA A 242 -1.11 -0.91 16.80
C ALA A 242 -0.25 -1.73 15.83
N GLY A 243 0.25 -2.89 16.26
CA GLY A 243 1.02 -3.79 15.40
C GLY A 243 0.16 -4.44 14.33
N ASN A 244 -1.10 -4.77 14.66
CA ASN A 244 -2.08 -5.32 13.73
C ASN A 244 -3.51 -5.17 14.27
N THR A 245 -4.51 -5.62 13.48
CA THR A 245 -5.93 -5.51 13.84
C THR A 245 -6.39 -6.40 15.00
N GLU A 246 -5.55 -7.34 15.47
CA GLU A 246 -5.86 -8.19 16.62
C GLU A 246 -5.72 -7.45 17.95
N GLU A 247 -4.98 -6.32 17.98
CA GLU A 247 -4.82 -5.46 19.16
C GLU A 247 -6.08 -4.63 19.51
N PHE A 248 -7.23 -4.86 18.86
CA PHE A 248 -8.46 -4.07 19.04
C PHE A 248 -8.89 -3.91 20.51
N SER A 249 -8.62 -4.92 21.35
CA SER A 249 -8.99 -4.91 22.77
C SER A 249 -8.25 -3.85 23.59
N ASP A 250 -7.20 -3.23 23.04
CA ASP A 250 -6.45 -2.16 23.70
C ASP A 250 -7.04 -0.76 23.49
N PHE A 251 -8.14 -0.65 22.76
CA PHE A 251 -8.70 0.64 22.33
C PHE A 251 -10.18 0.81 22.72
N LEU A 252 -10.60 2.07 22.85
CA LEU A 252 -12.00 2.49 23.01
C LEU A 252 -12.37 3.56 21.98
N PRO A 253 -13.64 3.62 21.53
CA PRO A 253 -14.09 4.66 20.63
C PRO A 253 -14.07 6.02 21.32
N ASN A 254 -13.52 7.03 20.63
CA ASN A 254 -13.56 8.42 21.07
C ASN A 254 -14.25 9.30 20.01
N VAL A 255 -15.53 9.57 20.23
CA VAL A 255 -16.37 10.42 19.37
C VAL A 255 -16.27 11.91 19.69
N THR A 256 -15.71 12.28 20.85
CA THR A 256 -15.92 13.61 21.43
C THR A 256 -14.80 14.58 21.04
N PRO A 257 -15.11 15.65 20.29
CA PRO A 257 -14.12 16.69 19.99
C PRO A 257 -13.58 17.37 21.26
N PRO A 258 -12.37 17.92 21.25
CA PRO A 258 -11.59 18.27 20.06
C PRO A 258 -10.62 17.18 19.56
N VAL A 259 -10.33 16.16 20.40
CA VAL A 259 -9.40 15.06 20.07
C VAL A 259 -10.12 13.89 19.41
N GLY A 260 -11.34 13.57 19.87
CA GLY A 260 -12.19 12.56 19.25
C GLY A 260 -12.84 13.07 17.98
N TYR A 261 -13.15 12.15 17.07
CA TYR A 261 -13.81 12.45 15.81
C TYR A 261 -14.52 11.22 15.26
N SER A 262 -15.50 11.49 14.40
CA SER A 262 -16.25 10.49 13.66
C SER A 262 -16.53 11.00 12.25
N PHE A 263 -16.51 10.12 11.26
CA PHE A 263 -16.85 10.46 9.88
C PHE A 263 -17.70 9.36 9.24
N THR A 264 -18.65 9.78 8.42
CA THR A 264 -19.54 8.88 7.70
C THR A 264 -19.00 8.63 6.31
N VAL A 265 -19.08 7.38 5.86
CA VAL A 265 -18.82 7.00 4.47
C VAL A 265 -20.06 6.36 3.88
N GLU A 266 -20.25 6.55 2.59
CA GLU A 266 -21.24 5.82 1.79
C GLU A 266 -20.51 5.07 0.70
N GLY A 267 -21.09 3.99 0.18
CA GLY A 267 -20.40 3.22 -0.84
C GLY A 267 -21.20 2.00 -1.29
N CYS A 268 -20.48 1.00 -1.80
CA CYS A 268 -21.01 -0.35 -1.89
C CYS A 268 -19.96 -1.42 -1.69
N ALA A 269 -20.46 -2.63 -1.48
CA ALA A 269 -19.72 -3.86 -1.38
C ALA A 269 -20.32 -4.91 -2.33
N GLU A 270 -19.49 -5.55 -3.12
CA GLU A 270 -19.90 -6.55 -4.12
C GLU A 270 -19.03 -7.81 -4.00
N ASP A 271 -19.67 -8.98 -3.95
CA ASP A 271 -18.97 -10.26 -3.94
C ASP A 271 -18.16 -10.46 -5.22
N GLN A 272 -16.89 -10.85 -5.06
CA GLN A 272 -15.95 -11.11 -6.16
C GLN A 272 -15.73 -12.60 -6.38
N ALA A 273 -15.72 -13.38 -5.30
CA ALA A 273 -15.57 -14.82 -5.28
C ALA A 273 -16.22 -15.39 -4.03
N GLU A 274 -16.19 -16.72 -3.88
CA GLU A 274 -16.66 -17.37 -2.65
C GLU A 274 -15.90 -16.83 -1.44
N ASN A 275 -16.63 -16.38 -0.41
CA ASN A 275 -16.09 -15.78 0.81
C ASN A 275 -15.29 -14.48 0.62
N VAL A 276 -15.31 -13.86 -0.56
CA VAL A 276 -14.54 -12.64 -0.87
C VAL A 276 -15.44 -11.53 -1.43
N THR A 277 -15.38 -10.35 -0.82
CA THR A 277 -16.15 -9.16 -1.21
C THR A 277 -15.22 -7.96 -1.34
N SER A 278 -15.42 -7.15 -2.36
CA SER A 278 -14.75 -5.85 -2.50
C SER A 278 -15.69 -4.75 -2.05
N LEU A 279 -15.16 -3.77 -1.31
CA LEU A 279 -15.85 -2.60 -0.79
C LEU A 279 -15.17 -1.35 -1.34
N ALA A 280 -15.97 -0.37 -1.77
CA ALA A 280 -15.49 0.98 -2.09
C ALA A 280 -16.42 2.02 -1.49
N THR A 281 -15.84 3.12 -1.04
CA THR A 281 -16.60 4.29 -0.59
C THR A 281 -16.63 5.38 -1.66
N ALA A 282 -17.70 6.16 -1.67
CA ALA A 282 -17.69 7.50 -2.22
C ALA A 282 -16.72 8.39 -1.43
N PRO A 283 -16.22 9.48 -2.02
CA PRO A 283 -15.38 10.45 -1.31
C PRO A 283 -16.09 11.00 -0.07
N ALA A 284 -15.43 10.92 1.07
CA ALA A 284 -15.90 11.45 2.35
C ALA A 284 -14.87 12.41 2.96
N ASN A 285 -15.28 13.21 3.94
CA ASN A 285 -14.34 14.11 4.63
C ASN A 285 -14.09 13.60 6.05
N LEU A 286 -12.82 13.42 6.38
CA LEU A 286 -12.37 13.19 7.75
C LEU A 286 -11.88 14.51 8.32
N VAL A 287 -12.43 14.93 9.46
CA VAL A 287 -12.08 16.19 10.13
C VAL A 287 -11.74 15.91 11.59
N VAL A 288 -10.52 16.27 11.98
CA VAL A 288 -10.03 16.27 13.36
C VAL A 288 -9.84 17.72 13.79
N GLN A 289 -10.32 18.09 14.98
CA GLN A 289 -10.23 19.48 15.45
C GLN A 289 -8.89 19.77 16.15
N GLN A 290 -8.31 18.78 16.83
CA GLN A 290 -7.03 18.93 17.52
C GLN A 290 -6.16 17.65 17.45
N PRO A 291 -4.99 17.72 16.77
CA PRO A 291 -4.56 18.81 15.90
C PRO A 291 -5.54 19.00 14.73
N ALA A 292 -5.71 20.24 14.26
CA ALA A 292 -6.63 20.53 13.16
C ALA A 292 -6.16 19.85 11.88
N VAL A 293 -6.76 18.71 11.54
CA VAL A 293 -6.41 17.91 10.36
C VAL A 293 -7.68 17.65 9.58
N THR A 294 -7.65 17.89 8.28
CA THR A 294 -8.73 17.50 7.38
C THR A 294 -8.17 16.66 6.25
N VAL A 295 -8.76 15.50 6.01
CA VAL A 295 -8.55 14.71 4.79
C VAL A 295 -9.82 14.84 3.96
N ALA A 296 -9.73 15.64 2.90
CA ALA A 296 -10.81 15.86 1.97
C ALA A 296 -10.84 14.75 0.91
N GLY A 297 -12.03 14.30 0.55
CA GLY A 297 -12.21 13.31 -0.51
C GLY A 297 -11.61 11.94 -0.20
N LEU A 298 -11.64 11.53 1.08
CA LEU A 298 -11.22 10.21 1.53
C LEU A 298 -12.04 9.13 0.82
N VAL A 299 -11.36 8.29 0.04
CA VAL A 299 -11.91 7.10 -0.59
C VAL A 299 -11.20 5.88 0.00
N ILE A 300 -12.00 4.91 0.44
CA ILE A 300 -11.52 3.65 0.98
C ILE A 300 -11.94 2.54 0.02
N THR A 301 -10.97 1.72 -0.40
CA THR A 301 -11.22 0.51 -1.20
C THR A 301 -10.60 -0.69 -0.49
N THR A 302 -11.40 -1.71 -0.17
CA THR A 302 -10.91 -2.92 0.52
C THR A 302 -11.43 -4.19 -0.12
N GLN A 303 -10.65 -5.26 0.04
CA GLN A 303 -11.17 -6.62 -0.11
C GLN A 303 -11.33 -7.22 1.27
N LEU A 304 -12.44 -7.90 1.47
CA LEU A 304 -12.88 -8.51 2.70
C LEU A 304 -13.04 -10.00 2.45
N THR A 305 -12.39 -10.80 3.29
CA THR A 305 -12.45 -12.26 3.23
C THR A 305 -12.99 -12.79 4.54
N ARG A 306 -14.02 -13.65 4.48
CA ARG A 306 -14.48 -14.40 5.65
C ARG A 306 -13.56 -15.60 5.87
N GLY A 307 -12.85 -15.59 6.98
CA GLY A 307 -12.01 -16.70 7.40
C GLY A 307 -12.81 -17.93 7.87
N PRO A 308 -12.16 -19.09 8.01
CA PRO A 308 -12.79 -20.30 8.54
C PRO A 308 -13.23 -20.15 10.00
N ASP A 309 -12.63 -19.22 10.74
CA ASP A 309 -13.02 -18.79 12.09
C ASP A 309 -14.27 -17.90 12.10
N GLY A 310 -14.85 -17.60 10.93
CA GLY A 310 -15.99 -16.70 10.76
C GLY A 310 -15.65 -15.22 10.85
N VAL A 311 -14.38 -14.88 11.12
CA VAL A 311 -13.90 -13.50 11.22
C VAL A 311 -13.65 -12.96 9.82
N ILE A 312 -14.23 -11.81 9.53
CA ILE A 312 -14.00 -11.10 8.28
C ILE A 312 -12.74 -10.24 8.44
N ARG A 313 -11.74 -10.48 7.60
CA ARG A 313 -10.52 -9.69 7.56
C ARG A 313 -10.43 -8.98 6.23
N GLY A 314 -10.07 -7.71 6.24
CA GLY A 314 -9.96 -6.90 5.05
C GLY A 314 -8.64 -6.19 4.93
N ASN A 315 -8.17 -6.07 3.69
CA ASN A 315 -7.00 -5.28 3.35
C ASN A 315 -7.32 -4.41 2.14
N GLY A 316 -6.81 -3.18 2.14
CA GLY A 316 -6.81 -2.39 0.93
C GLY A 316 -6.10 -1.06 1.03
N ALA A 317 -6.66 -0.07 0.35
CA ALA A 317 -6.07 1.25 0.18
C ALA A 317 -7.03 2.36 0.62
N GLY A 318 -6.43 3.47 1.07
CA GLY A 318 -7.12 4.72 1.31
C GLY A 318 -6.42 5.84 0.53
N THR A 319 -7.19 6.67 -0.15
CA THR A 319 -6.69 7.87 -0.83
C THR A 319 -7.48 9.09 -0.39
N GLY A 320 -6.85 10.26 -0.42
CA GLY A 320 -7.52 11.54 -0.15
C GLY A 320 -7.03 12.60 -1.12
N ASP A 321 -7.95 13.42 -1.62
CA ASP A 321 -7.65 14.47 -2.58
C ASP A 321 -6.74 15.56 -2.00
N GLN A 322 -6.92 15.86 -0.71
CA GLN A 322 -6.17 16.91 -0.03
C GLN A 322 -6.12 16.68 1.48
N VAL A 323 -4.92 16.74 2.04
CA VAL A 323 -4.68 16.84 3.48
C VAL A 323 -4.39 18.29 3.83
N VAL A 324 -5.09 18.80 4.85
CA VAL A 324 -4.87 20.13 5.41
C VAL A 324 -4.52 19.99 6.89
N LEU A 325 -3.41 20.59 7.31
CA LEU A 325 -3.00 20.68 8.72
C LEU A 325 -3.05 22.15 9.15
N GLY A 326 -4.02 22.50 9.99
CA GLY A 326 -4.34 23.89 10.32
C GLY A 326 -4.77 24.64 9.06
N THR A 327 -3.90 25.52 8.56
CA THR A 327 -4.08 26.25 7.29
C THR A 327 -3.16 25.78 6.18
N SER A 328 -2.26 24.84 6.46
CA SER A 328 -1.25 24.35 5.52
C SER A 328 -1.78 23.19 4.69
N GLN A 329 -1.74 23.32 3.36
CA GLN A 329 -2.04 22.24 2.43
C GLN A 329 -0.82 21.32 2.29
N LEU A 330 -0.97 20.06 2.67
CA LEU A 330 0.11 19.07 2.61
C LEU A 330 0.10 18.23 1.32
N GLY A 331 -0.97 18.31 0.54
CA GLY A 331 -1.15 17.61 -0.74
C GLY A 331 -2.05 16.39 -0.59
N ARG A 332 -2.01 15.50 -1.58
CA ARG A 332 -2.82 14.27 -1.59
C ARG A 332 -2.39 13.28 -0.51
N ALA A 333 -3.35 12.53 0.01
CA ALA A 333 -3.12 11.43 0.93
C ALA A 333 -3.16 10.09 0.21
N GLY A 334 -2.27 9.18 0.62
CA GLY A 334 -2.26 7.80 0.17
C GLY A 334 -1.82 6.87 1.29
N GLY A 335 -2.40 5.67 1.34
CA GLY A 335 -2.24 4.77 2.46
C GLY A 335 -2.75 3.35 2.25
N THR A 336 -2.49 2.48 3.22
CA THR A 336 -3.18 1.18 3.34
C THR A 336 -4.27 1.24 4.38
N ILE A 337 -5.22 0.33 4.26
CA ILE A 337 -6.14 0.00 5.34
C ILE A 337 -6.10 -1.50 5.61
N ALA A 338 -6.04 -1.88 6.88
CA ALA A 338 -6.33 -3.22 7.35
C ALA A 338 -7.57 -3.17 8.25
N MET A 339 -8.44 -4.16 8.19
CA MET A 339 -9.63 -4.21 9.04
C MET A 339 -9.99 -5.63 9.45
N ARG A 340 -10.65 -5.75 10.60
CA ARG A 340 -11.19 -7.00 11.12
C ARG A 340 -12.60 -6.76 11.65
N SER A 341 -13.52 -7.70 11.42
CA SER A 341 -14.83 -7.72 12.07
C SER A 341 -14.73 -8.11 13.54
N LEU A 342 -15.53 -7.47 14.37
CA LEU A 342 -15.71 -7.77 15.78
C LEU A 342 -17.09 -8.37 16.02
N THR A 343 -17.16 -9.36 16.89
CA THR A 343 -18.44 -9.80 17.45
C THR A 343 -18.98 -8.76 18.44
N PRO A 344 -20.29 -8.76 18.73
CA PRO A 344 -20.86 -7.87 19.76
C PRO A 344 -20.25 -8.06 21.17
N ALA A 345 -19.67 -9.23 21.46
CA ALA A 345 -19.00 -9.51 22.73
C ALA A 345 -17.56 -8.98 22.78
N GLU A 346 -16.90 -8.88 21.63
CA GLU A 346 -15.54 -8.32 21.50
C GLU A 346 -15.54 -6.80 21.40
N ALA A 347 -16.58 -6.24 20.76
CA ALA A 347 -16.65 -4.82 20.49
C ALA A 347 -16.83 -4.00 21.78
N PRO A 348 -16.05 -2.92 21.98
CA PRO A 348 -16.31 -2.01 23.08
C PRO A 348 -17.70 -1.36 22.95
N PRO A 349 -18.29 -0.91 24.06
CA PRO A 349 -19.54 -0.17 24.02
C PRO A 349 -19.37 1.13 23.21
N ASP A 350 -20.50 1.70 22.78
CA ASP A 350 -20.57 3.04 22.21
C ASP A 350 -19.88 3.28 20.85
N ILE A 351 -19.58 2.23 20.08
CA ILE A 351 -19.24 2.41 18.66
C ILE A 351 -20.47 2.99 17.94
N PRO A 352 -20.42 4.23 17.42
CA PRO A 352 -21.58 4.88 16.84
C PRO A 352 -22.02 4.19 15.55
N GLY A 353 -23.33 4.17 15.31
CA GLY A 353 -23.89 3.75 14.04
C GLY A 353 -23.93 4.89 13.01
N PRO A 354 -24.10 4.56 11.71
CA PRO A 354 -24.34 5.57 10.70
C PRO A 354 -25.63 6.37 10.98
N PRO A 355 -25.65 7.69 10.72
CA PRO A 355 -26.76 8.59 11.07
C PRO A 355 -28.04 8.35 10.27
#